data_AF-A0A925XAK6-F1
#
_entry.id   AF-A0A925XAK6-F1
#
_cell.length_a   1.000
_cell.length_b   1.000
_cell.length_c   1.000
_cell.angle_alpha   90.00
_cell.angle_beta   90.00
_cell.angle_gamma   90.00
#
_symmetry.space_group_name_H-M   'P 1'
#
loop_
_entity.id
_entity.type
_entity.pdbx_description
1 polymer ?
#
loop_
_entity_poly.entity_id
_entity_poly.type
_entity_poly.pdbx_seq_one_letter_code
_entity_poly.pdbx_strand_id
1 'polypeptide(L)'
;KDLFNAFPQVTFPISVLAQISNQELVSYSWIFPNVVTNAHWWYSNIPPYIELDTRARLTAVPRNKQIGYYSDMYKLEFAWPKFSMYRECLSRVLAQDFVIGRRWSEDQALSLGRQVLRGNVETIFRV
;
A
#
# COMPACT_ATOMS: atom_id res chain seq x y z
N LYS A 1 -19.32 17.45 -12.07
CA LYS A 1 -19.27 16.11 -11.45
C LYS A 1 -17.81 15.75 -11.31
N ASP A 2 -17.33 15.53 -10.09
CA ASP A 2 -15.89 15.38 -9.79
C ASP A 2 -15.31 14.06 -10.31
N LEU A 3 -13.98 13.98 -10.39
CA LEU A 3 -13.20 12.89 -11.01
C LEU A 3 -13.66 11.48 -10.59
N PHE A 4 -13.67 11.15 -9.30
CA PHE A 4 -13.98 9.78 -8.84
C PHE A 4 -15.44 9.39 -9.10
N ASN A 5 -16.37 10.35 -8.99
CA ASN A 5 -17.79 10.13 -9.26
C ASN A 5 -18.09 10.04 -10.76
N ALA A 6 -17.35 10.77 -11.59
CA ALA A 6 -17.54 10.81 -13.03
C ALA A 6 -17.05 9.52 -13.72
N PHE A 7 -16.06 8.84 -13.15
CA PHE A 7 -15.42 7.66 -13.75
C PHE A 7 -15.44 6.43 -12.81
N PRO A 8 -16.63 5.87 -12.50
CA PRO A 8 -16.73 4.74 -11.57
C PRO A 8 -16.09 3.45 -12.08
N GLN A 9 -15.84 3.33 -13.39
CA GLN A 9 -15.21 2.16 -14.02
C GLN A 9 -13.69 2.30 -14.18
N VAL A 10 -13.11 3.44 -13.80
CA VAL A 10 -11.66 3.68 -13.88
C VAL A 10 -11.07 3.56 -12.49
N THR A 11 -10.15 2.61 -12.29
CA THR A 11 -9.38 2.53 -11.04
C THR A 11 -8.31 3.61 -11.00
N PHE A 12 -8.20 4.32 -9.88
CA PHE A 12 -7.22 5.35 -9.61
C PHE A 12 -6.24 4.88 -8.52
N PRO A 13 -5.05 4.37 -8.90
CA PRO A 13 -3.94 4.16 -7.97
C PRO A 13 -3.33 5.51 -7.60
N ILE A 14 -3.53 5.96 -6.35
CA ILE A 14 -3.12 7.30 -5.90
C ILE A 14 -1.96 7.19 -4.91
N SER A 15 -0.95 8.02 -5.16
CA SER A 15 0.16 8.27 -4.25
C SER A 15 0.08 9.72 -3.78
N VAL A 16 0.32 9.96 -2.50
CA VAL A 16 0.35 11.32 -1.92
C VAL A 16 1.78 11.66 -1.50
N LEU A 17 2.17 12.92 -1.67
CA LEU A 17 3.52 13.40 -1.37
C LEU A 17 3.70 13.82 0.09
N ALA A 18 2.67 14.46 0.65
CA ALA A 18 2.69 14.91 2.04
C ALA A 18 2.17 13.79 2.93
N GLN A 19 2.91 13.46 3.99
CA GLN A 19 2.52 12.40 4.92
C GLN A 19 1.13 12.65 5.54
N ILE A 20 0.78 13.91 5.82
CA ILE A 20 -0.53 14.29 6.38
C ILE A 20 -1.72 13.88 5.48
N SER A 21 -1.52 13.80 4.16
CA SER A 21 -2.55 13.43 3.21
C SER A 21 -2.79 11.92 3.15
N ASN A 22 -1.95 11.10 3.78
CA ASN A 22 -2.14 9.65 3.78
C ASN A 22 -3.45 9.25 4.47
N GLN A 23 -3.84 9.93 5.54
CA GLN A 23 -5.10 9.62 6.24
C GLN A 23 -6.34 9.97 5.39
N GLU A 24 -6.26 11.05 4.61
CA GLU A 24 -7.30 11.33 3.61
C GLU A 24 -7.32 10.24 2.54
N LEU A 25 -6.17 9.85 2.00
CA LEU A 25 -6.09 8.78 1.01
C LEU A 25 -6.66 7.44 1.54
N VAL A 26 -6.41 7.10 2.81
CA VAL A 26 -7.03 5.94 3.48
C VAL A 26 -8.55 6.07 3.48
N SER A 27 -9.07 7.24 3.86
CA SER A 27 -10.52 7.50 3.91
C SER A 27 -11.16 7.40 2.53
N TYR A 28 -10.55 7.99 1.50
CA TYR A 28 -11.03 7.89 0.12
C TYR A 28 -10.96 6.44 -0.40
N SER A 29 -9.87 5.73 -0.12
CA SER A 29 -9.71 4.33 -0.53
C SER A 29 -10.62 3.37 0.25
N TRP A 30 -11.09 3.75 1.43
CA TRP A 30 -12.11 3.02 2.16
C TRP A 30 -13.48 3.20 1.49
N ILE A 31 -13.85 4.43 1.15
CA ILE A 31 -15.20 4.76 0.66
C ILE A 31 -15.37 4.54 -0.85
N PHE A 32 -14.50 5.13 -1.68
CA PHE A 32 -14.67 5.10 -3.13
C PHE A 32 -14.19 3.77 -3.70
N PRO A 33 -15.05 2.97 -4.37
CA PRO A 33 -14.66 1.66 -4.92
C PRO A 33 -13.48 1.74 -5.90
N ASN A 34 -13.34 2.86 -6.59
CA ASN A 34 -12.36 3.11 -7.63
C ASN A 34 -11.09 3.84 -7.17
N VAL A 35 -10.93 4.14 -5.87
CA VAL A 35 -9.69 4.72 -5.33
C VAL A 35 -8.87 3.64 -4.62
N VAL A 36 -7.60 3.52 -4.99
CA VAL A 36 -6.65 2.51 -4.50
C VAL A 36 -5.41 3.22 -3.97
N THR A 37 -4.88 2.78 -2.83
CA THR A 37 -3.62 3.32 -2.31
C THR A 37 -2.44 2.78 -3.12
N ASN A 38 -1.52 3.64 -3.54
CA ASN A 38 -0.38 3.25 -4.37
C ASN A 38 0.94 3.68 -3.74
N ALA A 39 1.61 2.74 -3.05
CA ALA A 39 2.96 2.90 -2.49
C ALA A 39 3.19 4.16 -1.63
N HIS A 40 4.46 4.54 -1.46
CA HIS A 40 4.92 5.68 -0.67
C HIS A 40 5.86 6.52 -1.54
N TRP A 41 5.46 7.75 -1.83
CA TRP A 41 6.08 8.50 -2.92
C TRP A 41 7.10 9.52 -2.43
N TRP A 42 8.27 9.49 -3.06
CA TRP A 42 9.30 10.53 -2.97
C TRP A 42 9.66 10.91 -1.53
N TYR A 43 9.26 12.08 -1.03
CA TYR A 43 9.60 12.52 0.34
C TYR A 43 8.91 11.70 1.43
N SER A 44 7.77 11.07 1.12
CA SER A 44 7.12 10.08 1.99
C SER A 44 7.79 8.71 1.93
N ASN A 45 8.78 8.51 1.06
CA ASN A 45 9.44 7.22 0.87
C ASN A 45 10.61 6.98 1.86
N ILE A 46 10.32 7.12 3.14
CA ILE A 46 11.27 6.88 4.24
C ILE A 46 10.61 6.05 5.35
N PRO A 47 11.37 5.22 6.10
CA PRO A 47 10.79 4.26 7.04
C PRO A 47 9.79 4.81 8.06
N PRO A 48 10.01 5.97 8.72
CA PRO A 48 9.07 6.48 9.71
C PRO A 48 7.67 6.75 9.16
N TYR A 49 7.58 7.25 7.91
CA TYR A 49 6.30 7.52 7.26
C TYR A 49 5.71 6.24 6.64
N ILE A 50 6.54 5.41 6.01
CA ILE A 50 6.09 4.15 5.41
C ILE A 50 5.44 3.25 6.46
N GLU A 51 6.01 3.11 7.65
CA GLU A 51 5.47 2.23 8.68
C GLU A 51 4.09 2.70 9.16
N LEU A 52 3.98 4.00 9.49
CA LEU A 52 2.72 4.61 9.92
C LEU A 52 1.65 4.49 8.83
N ASP A 53 2.00 4.83 7.60
CA ASP A 53 1.08 4.81 6.48
C ASP A 53 0.64 3.37 6.13
N THR A 54 1.57 2.42 6.11
CA THR A 54 1.28 1.00 5.86
C THR A 54 0.36 0.44 6.93
N ARG A 55 0.61 0.74 8.21
CA ARG A 55 -0.26 0.34 9.32
C ARG A 55 -1.69 0.87 9.14
N ALA A 56 -1.85 2.16 8.86
CA ALA A 56 -3.17 2.76 8.66
C ALA A 56 -3.91 2.13 7.48
N ARG A 57 -3.22 1.90 6.36
CA ARG A 57 -3.81 1.30 5.16
C ARG A 57 -4.22 -0.16 5.38
N LEU A 58 -3.34 -1.00 5.93
CA LEU A 58 -3.64 -2.42 6.14
C LEU A 58 -4.76 -2.67 7.16
N THR A 59 -4.96 -1.75 8.10
CA THR A 59 -6.00 -1.89 9.13
C THR A 59 -7.37 -1.34 8.74
N ALA A 60 -7.44 -0.42 7.75
CA ALA A 60 -8.69 0.23 7.37
C ALA A 60 -9.14 -0.05 5.91
N VAL A 61 -8.21 -0.07 4.95
CA VAL A 61 -8.54 -0.21 3.52
C VAL A 61 -8.74 -1.68 3.16
N PRO A 62 -9.71 -2.06 2.30
CA PRO A 62 -9.84 -3.43 1.81
C PRO A 62 -8.52 -3.97 1.24
N ARG A 63 -8.16 -5.21 1.60
CA ARG A 63 -6.86 -5.83 1.24
C ARG A 63 -6.60 -5.90 -0.28
N ASN A 64 -7.64 -5.84 -1.11
CA ASN A 64 -7.56 -5.86 -2.58
C ASN A 64 -7.41 -4.47 -3.22
N LYS A 65 -7.34 -3.40 -2.42
CA LYS A 65 -7.23 -2.00 -2.90
C LYS A 65 -5.93 -1.33 -2.48
N GLN A 66 -4.88 -2.13 -2.30
CA GLN A 66 -3.60 -1.65 -1.77
C GLN A 66 -2.44 -2.18 -2.60
N ILE A 67 -1.71 -1.28 -3.26
CA ILE A 67 -0.43 -1.59 -3.88
C ILE A 67 0.66 -1.18 -2.89
N GLY A 68 1.45 -2.14 -2.44
CA GLY A 68 2.40 -1.94 -1.35
C GLY A 68 3.52 -0.98 -1.70
N TYR A 69 4.16 -1.18 -2.86
CA TYR A 69 5.36 -0.43 -3.18
C TYR A 69 5.70 -0.39 -4.68
N TYR A 70 6.31 0.70 -5.11
CA TYR A 70 7.05 0.83 -6.36
C TYR A 70 8.39 1.52 -6.08
N SER A 71 9.41 1.25 -6.90
CA SER A 71 10.77 1.73 -6.62
C SER A 71 11.02 3.17 -7.04
N ASP A 72 10.29 3.69 -8.03
CA ASP A 72 10.59 4.98 -8.68
C ASP A 72 12.09 5.07 -9.04
N MET A 73 12.59 3.98 -9.63
CA MET A 73 14.01 3.79 -9.88
C MET A 73 14.37 4.30 -11.27
N TYR A 74 15.42 5.09 -11.34
CA TYR A 74 16.02 5.47 -12.62
C TYR A 74 16.99 4.39 -13.15
N LYS A 75 17.55 3.57 -12.25
CA LYS A 75 18.53 2.51 -12.52
C LYS A 75 18.19 1.25 -11.72
N LEU A 76 18.50 0.08 -12.28
CA LEU A 76 18.07 -1.21 -11.75
C LEU A 76 18.62 -1.49 -10.35
N GLU A 77 19.83 -1.01 -10.06
CA GLU A 77 20.53 -1.18 -8.79
C GLU A 77 19.75 -0.56 -7.62
N PHE A 78 18.88 0.42 -7.89
CA PHE A 78 18.04 1.04 -6.87
C PHE A 78 16.78 0.23 -6.56
N ALA A 79 16.41 -0.77 -7.38
CA ALA A 79 15.23 -1.60 -7.15
C ALA A 79 15.31 -2.26 -5.79
N TRP A 80 16.34 -3.10 -5.63
CA TRP A 80 16.45 -4.01 -4.51
C TRP A 80 16.56 -3.32 -3.16
N PRO A 81 17.44 -2.32 -2.93
CA PRO A 81 17.55 -1.67 -1.63
C PRO A 81 16.24 -0.97 -1.23
N LYS A 82 15.55 -0.31 -2.17
CA LYS A 82 14.26 0.34 -1.89
C LYS A 82 13.16 -0.66 -1.55
N PHE A 83 13.06 -1.75 -2.32
CA PHE A 83 12.09 -2.81 -2.02
C PHE A 83 12.44 -3.54 -0.72
N SER A 84 13.72 -3.72 -0.40
CA SER A 84 14.15 -4.35 0.85
C SER A 84 13.75 -3.51 2.06
N MET A 85 13.98 -2.20 2.01
CA MET A 85 13.52 -1.26 3.03
C MET A 85 12.00 -1.38 3.24
N TYR A 86 11.21 -1.36 2.17
CA TYR A 86 9.75 -1.50 2.29
C TYR A 86 9.33 -2.86 2.89
N ARG A 87 9.96 -3.97 2.45
CA ARG A 87 9.68 -5.31 3.01
C ARG A 87 9.94 -5.37 4.51
N GLU A 88 10.94 -4.66 5.00
CA GLU A 88 11.27 -4.57 6.42
C GLU A 88 10.21 -3.77 7.21
N CYS A 89 9.72 -2.66 6.67
CA CYS A 89 8.58 -1.94 7.25
C CYS A 89 7.31 -2.80 7.25
N LEU A 90 7.00 -3.44 6.12
CA LEU A 90 5.83 -4.30 6.00
C LEU A 90 5.90 -5.49 6.95
N SER A 91 7.06 -6.13 7.12
CA SER A 91 7.20 -7.27 8.03
C SER A 91 6.98 -6.89 9.48
N ARG A 92 7.44 -5.70 9.91
CA ARG A 92 7.15 -5.16 11.25
C ARG A 92 5.65 -4.99 11.46
N VAL A 93 4.94 -4.35 10.52
CA VAL A 93 3.49 -4.13 10.60
C VAL A 93 2.73 -5.45 10.60
N LEU A 94 3.08 -6.40 9.72
CA LEU A 94 2.46 -7.72 9.66
C LEU A 94 2.69 -8.51 10.97
N ALA A 95 3.90 -8.50 11.51
CA ALA A 95 4.21 -9.18 12.76
C ALA A 95 3.46 -8.58 13.95
N GLN A 96 3.49 -7.26 14.11
CA GLN A 96 2.87 -6.57 15.24
C GLN A 96 1.34 -6.60 15.17
N ASP A 97 0.76 -6.19 14.05
CA ASP A 97 -0.67 -5.90 14.00
C ASP A 97 -1.49 -7.13 13.57
N PHE A 98 -0.90 -8.08 12.84
CA PHE A 98 -1.62 -9.26 12.32
C PHE A 98 -1.25 -10.53 13.07
N VAL A 99 0.04 -10.89 13.12
CA VAL A 99 0.47 -12.10 13.83
C VAL A 99 0.23 -11.95 15.33
N ILE A 100 0.75 -10.91 15.97
CA ILE A 100 0.56 -10.68 17.40
C ILE A 100 -0.84 -10.11 17.67
N GLY A 101 -1.20 -8.99 17.03
CA GLY A 101 -2.43 -8.25 17.31
C GLY A 101 -3.72 -9.01 16.96
N ARG A 102 -3.72 -9.81 15.88
CA ARG A 102 -4.90 -10.57 15.42
C ARG A 102 -4.74 -12.08 15.57
N ARG A 103 -3.63 -12.56 16.15
CA ARG A 103 -3.31 -13.99 16.30
C ARG A 103 -3.34 -14.76 14.98
N TRP A 104 -2.95 -14.12 13.89
CA TRP A 104 -2.81 -14.80 12.61
C TRP A 104 -1.62 -15.75 12.64
N SER A 105 -1.71 -16.83 11.85
CA SER A 105 -0.52 -17.61 11.52
C SER A 105 0.44 -16.78 10.67
N GLU A 106 1.71 -17.16 10.68
CA GLU A 106 2.71 -16.55 9.80
C GLU A 106 2.31 -16.67 8.33
N ASP A 107 1.79 -17.84 7.91
CA ASP A 107 1.31 -18.05 6.54
C ASP A 107 0.19 -17.10 6.12
N GLN A 108 -0.74 -16.79 7.04
CA GLN A 108 -1.80 -15.81 6.77
C GLN A 108 -1.22 -14.40 6.56
N ALA A 109 -0.24 -14.01 7.38
CA ALA A 109 0.43 -12.72 7.26
C ALA A 109 1.28 -12.64 5.97
N LEU A 110 2.01 -13.70 5.63
CA LEU A 110 2.78 -13.81 4.39
C LEU A 110 1.86 -13.78 3.16
N SER A 111 0.69 -14.42 3.21
CA SER A 111 -0.32 -14.35 2.16
C SER A 111 -0.80 -12.92 1.92
N LEU A 112 -1.08 -12.16 2.99
CA LEU A 112 -1.43 -10.74 2.87
C LEU A 112 -0.27 -9.92 2.29
N GLY A 113 0.96 -10.14 2.77
CA GLY A 113 2.15 -9.47 2.24
C GLY A 113 2.35 -9.74 0.74
N ARG A 114 2.18 -10.99 0.30
CA ARG A 114 2.25 -11.38 -1.12
C ARG A 114 1.16 -10.72 -1.95
N GLN A 115 -0.06 -10.62 -1.43
CA GLN A 115 -1.13 -9.92 -2.14
C GLN A 115 -0.80 -8.43 -2.33
N VAL A 116 -0.33 -7.76 -1.28
CA VAL A 116 -0.02 -6.33 -1.31
C VAL A 116 1.18 -6.02 -2.20
N LEU A 117 2.20 -6.89 -2.21
CA LEU A 117 3.41 -6.72 -3.04
C LEU A 117 3.22 -7.14 -4.51
N ARG A 118 2.32 -8.09 -4.79
CA ARG A 118 2.22 -8.71 -6.12
C ARG A 118 0.80 -8.98 -6.59
N GLY A 119 -0.02 -9.67 -5.80
CA GLY A 119 -1.36 -10.10 -6.27
C GLY A 119 -2.29 -8.94 -6.65
N ASN A 120 -2.22 -7.82 -5.93
CA ASN A 120 -2.98 -6.62 -6.28
C ASN A 120 -2.43 -5.93 -7.54
N VAL A 121 -1.13 -6.01 -7.81
CA VAL A 121 -0.54 -5.47 -9.05
C VAL A 121 -1.11 -6.22 -10.27
N GLU A 122 -1.10 -7.56 -10.21
CA GLU A 122 -1.63 -8.42 -11.28
C GLU A 122 -3.11 -8.14 -11.54
N THR A 123 -3.92 -8.04 -10.48
CA THR A 123 -5.37 -7.83 -10.63
C THR A 123 -5.77 -6.41 -11.02
N ILE A 124 -5.10 -5.38 -10.47
CA ILE A 124 -5.43 -3.98 -10.74
C ILE A 124 -5.00 -3.56 -12.15
N PHE A 125 -3.79 -3.96 -12.56
CA PHE A 125 -3.24 -3.59 -13.86
C PHE A 125 -3.50 -4.63 -14.96
N ARG A 126 -4.08 -5.79 -14.60
CA ARG A 126 -4.41 -6.88 -15.53
C ARG A 126 -3.18 -7.39 -16.29
N VAL A 127 -2.13 -7.70 -15.53
CA VAL A 127 -0.83 -8.23 -16.01
C VAL A 127 -0.52 -9.60 -15.45
#